data_AF-A0A7R7ALD1-F1
#
_entry.id   AF-A0A7R7ALD1-F1
#
_cell.length_a   1.000
_cell.length_b   1.000
_cell.length_c   1.000
_cell.angle_alpha   90.00
_cell.angle_beta   90.00
_cell.angle_gamma   90.00
#
_symmetry.space_group_name_H-M   'P 1'
#
loop_
_entity.id
_entity.type
_entity.pdbx_description
1 polymer ?
#
loop_
_entity_poly.entity_id
_entity_poly.type
_entity_poly.pdbx_seq_one_letter_code
_entity_poly.pdbx_strand_id
1 'polypeptide(L)'
;MRAAKRGTQSSPGALSKRGKDKLTELERARNHMQAPLAPGTARKAFDFSVYKAEEVKSRLEALFHGKCAYCESLYASQAPVDVEHYRPKAAVDGAPNHPGYWWLAMEWTNLLPSCIDCNRRRKQKTPEALNDVALLYRTMLTGKMDCFPVRGARVSAEAGNIDFEEPLLLDPTRDDPEQHLQFVIAEGNASGLVVPRSLANQPAALPDAVPNAAAVAAHADGAGLSVRGAVSIQVYGLNRLRLVQERAKLLQRMRFYEYLIVKLGAVLQSLSRPHLDGHAEIAEAIRNLVQLQDRVIRELVALAAPEAPFSALAASFIKDLKNRMGSASTLTSSP
;
A
#
# COMPACT_ATOMS: atom_id res chain seq x y z
N MET A 1 -0.37 -2.15 1.78
CA MET A 1 -0.20 -0.69 1.85
C MET A 1 -0.20 -0.31 3.32
N ARG A 2 0.85 0.33 3.82
CA ARG A 2 0.96 0.77 5.22
C ARG A 2 0.52 2.22 5.33
N ALA A 3 -0.20 2.59 6.40
CA ALA A 3 -0.44 3.98 6.73
C ALA A 3 0.88 4.72 7.03
N ALA A 4 1.03 5.93 6.50
CA ALA A 4 2.24 6.76 6.64
C ALA A 4 1.84 8.23 6.83
N LYS A 5 1.18 8.53 7.95
CA LYS A 5 0.69 9.89 8.25
C LYS A 5 1.85 10.87 8.35
N ARG A 6 1.71 12.04 7.73
CA ARG A 6 2.73 13.10 7.73
C ARG A 6 2.86 13.83 9.08
N GLY A 7 1.85 13.74 9.94
CA GLY A 7 1.81 14.44 11.22
C GLY A 7 1.93 15.96 11.04
N THR A 8 2.72 16.61 11.88
CA THR A 8 2.98 18.07 11.88
C THR A 8 4.16 18.48 11.01
N GLN A 9 4.71 17.57 10.20
CA GLN A 9 5.90 17.85 9.40
C GLN A 9 5.60 18.91 8.32
N SER A 10 6.41 19.97 8.30
CA SER A 10 6.33 21.03 7.30
C SER A 10 6.69 20.53 5.90
N SER A 11 6.23 21.25 4.87
CA SER A 11 6.63 21.03 3.48
C SER A 11 8.15 21.24 3.31
N PRO A 12 8.84 20.41 2.48
CA PRO A 12 10.24 20.65 2.11
C PRO A 12 10.46 22.06 1.55
N GLY A 13 11.54 22.72 1.97
CA GLY A 13 11.85 24.10 1.56
C GLY A 13 12.09 24.25 0.06
N ALA A 14 12.60 23.20 -0.58
CA ALA A 14 12.74 23.14 -2.04
C ALA A 14 11.46 23.48 -2.80
N LEU A 15 10.28 23.04 -2.31
CA LEU A 15 8.99 23.22 -3.01
C LEU A 15 8.54 24.70 -3.08
N SER A 16 9.00 25.53 -2.15
CA SER A 16 8.72 26.97 -2.11
C SER A 16 9.91 27.82 -2.57
N LYS A 17 10.99 27.20 -3.05
CA LYS A 17 12.20 27.91 -3.48
C LYS A 17 11.91 28.83 -4.67
N ARG A 18 12.30 30.10 -4.53
CA ARG A 18 12.22 31.09 -5.61
C ARG A 18 13.42 30.96 -6.55
N GLY A 19 13.16 31.10 -7.85
CA GLY A 19 14.19 31.14 -8.90
C GLY A 19 14.89 32.48 -8.98
N LYS A 20 15.74 32.65 -10.01
CA LYS A 20 16.43 33.94 -10.30
C LYS A 20 15.44 35.06 -10.63
N ASP A 21 14.31 34.69 -11.20
CA ASP A 21 13.14 35.54 -11.48
C ASP A 21 12.36 35.95 -10.23
N LYS A 22 12.81 35.54 -9.03
CA LYS A 22 12.13 35.70 -7.75
C LYS A 22 10.76 35.02 -7.70
N LEU A 23 10.43 34.10 -8.62
CA LEU A 23 9.17 33.37 -8.62
C LEU A 23 9.36 31.91 -8.17
N THR A 24 8.36 31.35 -7.51
CA THR A 24 8.26 29.91 -7.25
C THR A 24 7.88 29.15 -8.52
N GLU A 25 8.06 27.82 -8.55
CA GLU A 25 7.62 27.02 -9.71
C GLU A 25 6.09 27.05 -9.87
N LEU A 26 5.34 27.13 -8.77
CA LEU A 26 3.88 27.31 -8.81
C LEU A 26 3.47 28.67 -9.40
N GLU A 27 4.14 29.76 -9.03
CA GLU A 27 3.89 31.08 -9.62
C GLU A 27 4.22 31.10 -11.12
N ARG A 28 5.31 30.46 -11.54
CA ARG A 28 5.62 30.26 -12.98
C ARG A 28 4.56 29.44 -13.70
N ALA A 29 4.11 28.34 -13.09
CA ALA A 29 3.03 27.53 -13.65
C ALA A 29 1.73 28.33 -13.77
N ARG A 30 1.37 29.12 -12.76
CA ARG A 30 0.18 29.99 -12.79
C ARG A 30 0.27 31.01 -13.93
N ASN A 31 1.41 31.70 -14.07
CA ASN A 31 1.64 32.62 -15.19
C ASN A 31 1.53 31.91 -16.54
N HIS A 32 2.12 30.71 -16.66
CA HIS A 32 2.03 29.89 -17.86
C HIS A 32 0.60 29.45 -18.16
N MET A 33 -0.23 29.15 -17.16
CA MET A 33 -1.62 28.69 -17.33
C MET A 33 -2.60 29.84 -17.57
N GLN A 34 -2.28 31.06 -17.16
CA GLN A 34 -3.09 32.25 -17.36
C GLN A 34 -2.70 33.05 -18.61
N ALA A 35 -1.53 32.79 -19.19
CA ALA A 35 -1.09 33.47 -20.41
C ALA A 35 -2.13 33.33 -21.54
N PRO A 36 -2.44 34.41 -22.28
CA PRO A 36 -3.43 34.37 -23.35
C PRO A 36 -2.98 33.41 -24.46
N LEU A 37 -3.94 32.69 -25.03
CA LEU A 37 -3.72 31.77 -26.15
C LEU A 37 -4.40 32.34 -27.40
N ALA A 38 -3.73 32.18 -28.55
CA ALA A 38 -4.37 32.49 -29.82
C ALA A 38 -5.54 31.51 -30.07
N PRO A 39 -6.63 31.96 -30.71
CA PRO A 39 -7.75 31.07 -31.05
C PRO A 39 -7.28 29.81 -31.78
N GLY A 40 -7.77 28.64 -31.35
CA GLY A 40 -7.40 27.35 -31.94
C GLY A 40 -6.04 26.78 -31.52
N THR A 41 -5.31 27.44 -30.60
CA THR A 41 -4.04 26.91 -30.09
C THR A 41 -4.21 26.18 -28.75
N ALA A 42 -3.62 24.99 -28.64
CA ALA A 42 -3.55 24.25 -27.38
C ALA A 42 -2.39 24.76 -26.52
N ARG A 43 -2.62 24.88 -25.21
CA ARG A 43 -1.56 25.23 -24.26
C ARG A 43 -0.53 24.10 -24.21
N LYS A 44 0.76 24.44 -24.32
CA LYS A 44 1.83 23.46 -24.06
C LYS A 44 1.83 23.06 -22.59
N ALA A 45 2.22 21.83 -22.30
CA ALA A 45 2.40 21.38 -20.91
C ALA A 45 3.51 22.19 -20.23
N PHE A 46 3.29 22.54 -18.95
CA PHE A 46 4.32 23.14 -18.12
C PHE A 46 5.27 22.05 -17.60
N ASP A 47 6.58 22.26 -17.71
CA ASP A 47 7.58 21.30 -17.25
C ASP A 47 7.89 21.52 -15.76
N PHE A 48 7.34 20.64 -14.93
CA PHE A 48 7.56 20.64 -13.49
C PHE A 48 8.82 19.86 -13.13
N SER A 49 9.70 20.47 -12.34
CA SER A 49 11.01 19.90 -12.01
C SER A 49 11.31 19.93 -10.51
N VAL A 50 10.80 20.91 -9.77
CA VAL A 50 11.18 21.15 -8.36
C VAL A 50 10.76 20.02 -7.43
N TYR A 51 9.64 19.36 -7.70
CA TYR A 51 9.20 18.19 -6.91
C TYR A 51 10.19 17.01 -6.95
N LYS A 52 11.14 17.00 -7.90
CA LYS A 52 12.19 15.98 -8.02
C LYS A 52 13.47 16.36 -7.26
N ALA A 53 13.49 17.48 -6.53
CA ALA A 53 14.65 17.90 -5.76
C ALA A 53 15.04 16.84 -4.71
N GLU A 54 16.34 16.72 -4.42
CA GLU A 54 16.86 15.73 -3.47
C GLU A 54 16.25 15.88 -2.08
N GLU A 55 16.01 17.11 -1.59
CA GLU A 55 15.32 17.34 -0.32
C GLU A 55 13.93 16.68 -0.27
N VAL A 56 13.17 16.78 -1.37
CA VAL A 56 11.83 16.16 -1.47
C VAL A 56 11.96 14.63 -1.45
N LYS A 57 12.91 14.08 -2.21
CA LYS A 57 13.15 12.64 -2.25
C LYS A 57 13.56 12.11 -0.88
N SER A 58 14.54 12.72 -0.22
CA SER A 58 15.00 12.31 1.11
C SER A 58 13.88 12.39 2.16
N ARG A 59 13.03 13.41 2.10
CA ARG A 59 11.87 13.53 3.01
C ARG A 59 10.83 12.44 2.75
N LEU A 60 10.57 12.07 1.49
CA LEU A 60 9.67 10.95 1.16
C LEU A 60 10.29 9.61 1.55
N GLU A 61 11.58 9.44 1.33
CA GLU A 61 12.33 8.23 1.72
C GLU A 61 12.27 8.02 3.24
N ALA A 62 12.48 9.08 4.03
CA ALA A 62 12.35 9.02 5.49
C ALA A 62 10.92 8.67 5.93
N LEU A 63 9.90 9.27 5.30
CA LEU A 63 8.49 9.03 5.64
C LEU A 63 8.03 7.60 5.30
N PHE A 64 8.53 7.03 4.21
CA PHE A 64 8.12 5.72 3.70
C PHE A 64 9.16 4.62 3.91
N HIS A 65 10.28 4.92 4.56
CA HIS A 65 11.40 4.01 4.80
C HIS A 65 11.95 3.35 3.52
N GLY A 66 12.13 4.14 2.45
CA GLY A 66 12.65 3.64 1.17
C GLY A 66 11.72 2.66 0.43
N LYS A 67 10.43 2.62 0.80
CA LYS A 67 9.41 1.75 0.20
C LYS A 67 8.41 2.52 -0.64
N CYS A 68 7.88 1.86 -1.66
CA CYS A 68 6.74 2.37 -2.44
C CYS A 68 5.54 2.61 -1.52
N ALA A 69 4.94 3.80 -1.60
CA ALA A 69 3.78 4.17 -0.80
C ALA A 69 2.60 3.19 -0.95
N TYR A 70 2.44 2.61 -2.15
CA TYR A 70 1.30 1.77 -2.47
C TYR A 70 1.55 0.28 -2.21
N CYS A 71 2.58 -0.29 -2.83
CA CYS A 71 2.84 -1.73 -2.77
C CYS A 71 3.83 -2.17 -1.68
N GLU A 72 4.47 -1.23 -0.97
CA GLU A 72 5.46 -1.48 0.08
C GLU A 72 6.72 -2.26 -0.35
N SER A 73 6.94 -2.46 -1.65
CA SER A 73 8.20 -2.97 -2.17
C SER A 73 9.30 -1.93 -1.94
N LEU A 74 10.51 -2.38 -1.57
CA LEU A 74 11.70 -1.54 -1.46
C LEU A 74 12.13 -1.04 -2.85
N TYR A 75 12.43 0.25 -2.98
CA TYR A 75 13.06 0.81 -4.18
C TYR A 75 14.49 1.26 -3.94
N ALA A 76 14.89 1.48 -2.68
CA ALA A 76 16.20 2.05 -2.31
C ALA A 76 17.41 1.31 -2.92
N SER A 77 17.27 0.04 -3.29
CA SER A 77 18.33 -0.79 -3.86
C SER A 77 18.09 -1.29 -5.30
N GLN A 78 16.96 -0.97 -5.95
CA GLN A 78 16.52 -1.69 -7.16
C GLN A 78 16.25 -0.80 -8.39
N ALA A 79 15.84 0.47 -8.21
CA ALA A 79 15.56 1.40 -9.31
C ALA A 79 15.36 2.84 -8.79
N PRO A 80 15.50 3.87 -9.64
CA PRO A 80 15.09 5.22 -9.27
C PRO A 80 13.58 5.25 -8.93
N VAL A 81 13.26 5.81 -7.76
CA VAL A 81 11.88 6.03 -7.32
C VAL A 81 11.25 7.19 -8.07
N ASP A 82 10.00 7.02 -8.51
CA ASP A 82 9.22 8.11 -9.07
C ASP A 82 8.58 8.90 -7.92
N VAL A 83 8.86 10.20 -7.84
CA VAL A 83 8.04 11.12 -7.02
C VAL A 83 6.73 11.34 -7.77
N GLU A 84 5.67 10.81 -7.19
CA GLU A 84 4.36 10.71 -7.81
C GLU A 84 3.37 11.73 -7.25
N HIS A 85 2.49 12.19 -8.13
CA HIS A 85 1.40 13.10 -7.80
C HIS A 85 0.11 12.32 -7.53
N TYR A 86 -0.39 12.28 -6.29
CA TYR A 86 -1.66 11.63 -5.95
C TYR A 86 -2.80 12.14 -6.85
N ARG A 87 -2.91 13.47 -6.99
CA ARG A 87 -3.75 14.14 -7.98
C ARG A 87 -2.88 14.49 -9.19
N PRO A 88 -3.12 13.90 -10.38
CA PRO A 88 -2.27 14.06 -11.55
C PRO A 88 -2.06 15.52 -11.98
N LYS A 89 -0.81 15.96 -12.12
CA LYS A 89 -0.51 17.36 -12.42
C LYS A 89 -0.83 17.83 -13.84
N ALA A 90 -0.80 16.94 -14.85
CA ALA A 90 -0.75 17.34 -16.26
C ALA A 90 -1.97 16.91 -17.09
N ALA A 91 -2.62 15.80 -16.73
CA ALA A 91 -3.76 15.24 -17.43
C ALA A 91 -4.54 14.33 -16.50
N VAL A 92 -5.79 14.03 -16.83
CA VAL A 92 -6.62 13.06 -16.10
C VAL A 92 -7.22 12.08 -17.10
N ASP A 93 -7.02 10.78 -16.85
CA ASP A 93 -7.57 9.72 -17.68
C ASP A 93 -9.11 9.80 -17.75
N GLY A 94 -9.66 9.63 -18.95
CA GLY A 94 -11.09 9.79 -19.23
C GLY A 94 -11.63 11.24 -19.19
N ALA A 95 -10.76 12.25 -18.99
CA ALA A 95 -11.16 13.66 -18.98
C ALA A 95 -10.21 14.53 -19.84
N PRO A 96 -10.30 14.45 -21.18
CA PRO A 96 -9.34 15.09 -22.09
C PRO A 96 -9.30 16.61 -22.01
N ASN A 97 -10.39 17.25 -21.58
CA ASN A 97 -10.47 18.70 -21.42
C ASN A 97 -9.96 19.18 -20.05
N HIS A 98 -9.57 18.27 -19.15
CA HIS A 98 -9.07 18.62 -17.83
C HIS A 98 -7.59 19.02 -17.91
N PRO A 99 -7.19 20.19 -17.40
CA PRO A 99 -5.80 20.67 -17.50
C PRO A 99 -4.81 19.96 -16.55
N GLY A 100 -5.22 18.85 -15.92
CA GLY A 100 -4.59 18.31 -14.71
C GLY A 100 -4.72 19.22 -13.48
N TYR A 101 -4.35 18.70 -12.31
CA TYR A 101 -4.27 19.42 -11.04
C TYR A 101 -2.92 20.14 -10.91
N TRP A 102 -2.57 20.95 -11.90
CA TRP A 102 -1.25 21.59 -12.02
C TRP A 102 -0.92 22.48 -10.80
N TRP A 103 -1.94 23.07 -10.16
CA TRP A 103 -1.78 23.89 -8.96
C TRP A 103 -1.37 23.06 -7.73
N LEU A 104 -1.60 21.75 -7.74
CA LEU A 104 -1.18 20.81 -6.70
C LEU A 104 0.16 20.13 -7.03
N ALA A 105 0.83 20.52 -8.12
CA ALA A 105 2.06 19.85 -8.54
C ALA A 105 3.19 20.00 -7.51
N MET A 106 3.24 21.12 -6.79
CA MET A 106 4.26 21.39 -5.76
C MET A 106 3.74 21.19 -4.33
N GLU A 107 2.52 20.68 -4.17
CA GLU A 107 1.95 20.47 -2.84
C GLU A 107 2.53 19.22 -2.19
N TRP A 108 3.24 19.38 -1.06
CA TRP A 108 3.87 18.27 -0.33
C TRP A 108 2.90 17.12 -0.03
N THR A 109 1.66 17.48 0.32
CA THR A 109 0.62 16.52 0.62
C THR A 109 0.13 15.78 -0.62
N ASN A 110 0.42 16.27 -1.83
CA ASN A 110 0.11 15.61 -3.10
C ASN A 110 1.27 14.73 -3.63
N LEU A 111 2.43 14.70 -2.98
CA LEU A 111 3.63 13.99 -3.44
C LEU A 111 3.89 12.69 -2.66
N LEU A 112 4.01 11.55 -3.34
CA LEU A 112 4.31 10.24 -2.73
C LEU A 112 5.48 9.55 -3.44
N PRO A 113 6.29 8.73 -2.75
CA PRO A 113 7.24 7.87 -3.43
C PRO A 113 6.52 6.64 -3.99
N SER A 114 6.74 6.34 -5.27
CA SER A 114 6.11 5.19 -5.91
C SER A 114 7.10 4.44 -6.79
N CYS A 115 6.91 3.12 -6.89
CA CYS A 115 7.63 2.34 -7.89
C CYS A 115 7.01 2.53 -9.28
N ILE A 116 7.83 2.31 -10.32
CA ILE A 116 7.40 2.42 -11.72
C ILE A 116 6.18 1.57 -12.07
N ASP A 117 6.01 0.42 -11.40
CA ASP A 117 4.91 -0.52 -11.65
C ASP A 117 3.57 -0.05 -11.07
N CYS A 118 3.60 0.76 -10.01
CA CYS A 118 2.40 1.36 -9.46
C CYS A 118 2.09 2.71 -10.12
N ASN A 119 3.11 3.42 -10.62
CA ASN A 119 2.93 4.75 -11.19
C ASN A 119 2.67 4.77 -12.70
N ARG A 120 3.30 3.91 -13.48
CA ARG A 120 3.20 3.98 -14.95
C ARG A 120 2.17 2.98 -15.45
N ARG A 121 1.42 3.33 -16.51
CA ARG A 121 0.51 2.40 -17.18
C ARG A 121 1.31 1.24 -17.78
N ARG A 122 1.08 0.01 -17.32
CA ARG A 122 1.78 -1.19 -17.81
C ARG A 122 0.82 -2.37 -17.93
N LYS A 123 1.05 -3.22 -18.94
CA LYS A 123 0.37 -4.51 -19.06
C LYS A 123 0.95 -5.46 -18.01
N GLN A 124 0.14 -5.87 -17.04
CA GLN A 124 0.54 -6.75 -15.94
C GLN A 124 -0.40 -7.96 -15.88
N LYS A 125 0.13 -9.10 -15.44
CA LYS A 125 -0.68 -10.27 -15.11
C LYS A 125 -1.34 -10.03 -13.75
N THR A 126 -2.66 -10.04 -13.72
CA THR A 126 -3.49 -9.77 -12.53
C THR A 126 -4.52 -10.90 -12.39
N PRO A 127 -4.84 -11.35 -11.16
CA PRO A 127 -5.85 -12.38 -10.97
C PRO A 127 -7.22 -11.90 -11.41
N GLU A 128 -7.93 -12.75 -12.13
CA GLU A 128 -9.30 -12.53 -12.61
C GLU A 128 -10.34 -13.23 -11.74
N ALA A 129 -10.01 -14.40 -11.22
CA ALA A 129 -10.90 -15.17 -10.36
C ALA A 129 -10.11 -15.90 -9.28
N LEU A 130 -10.74 -16.00 -8.12
CA LEU A 130 -10.42 -16.99 -7.09
C LEU A 130 -11.31 -18.20 -7.35
N ASN A 131 -10.72 -19.34 -7.73
CA ASN A 131 -11.39 -20.62 -7.59
C ASN A 131 -10.52 -21.54 -6.72
N ASP A 132 -11.12 -22.61 -6.19
CA ASP A 132 -10.49 -23.51 -5.22
C ASP A 132 -9.25 -24.23 -5.77
N VAL A 133 -9.05 -24.25 -7.10
CA VAL A 133 -8.05 -25.10 -7.76
C VAL A 133 -6.89 -24.29 -8.36
N ALA A 134 -7.10 -23.07 -8.83
CA ALA A 134 -6.06 -22.23 -9.46
C ALA A 134 -6.42 -20.73 -9.49
N LEU A 135 -5.41 -19.88 -9.31
CA LEU A 135 -5.55 -18.45 -9.58
C LEU A 135 -5.43 -18.22 -11.10
N LEU A 136 -6.53 -17.83 -11.76
CA LEU A 136 -6.49 -17.47 -13.17
C LEU A 136 -5.97 -16.04 -13.32
N TYR A 137 -4.93 -15.87 -14.13
CA TYR A 137 -4.36 -14.56 -14.41
C TYR A 137 -4.74 -14.11 -15.81
N ARG A 138 -5.22 -12.86 -15.92
CA ARG A 138 -5.36 -12.16 -17.19
C ARG A 138 -4.30 -11.07 -17.30
N THR A 139 -3.92 -10.75 -18.53
CA THR A 139 -3.11 -9.54 -18.77
C THR A 139 -4.04 -8.34 -18.85
N MET A 140 -3.78 -7.33 -18.03
CA MET A 140 -4.57 -6.09 -18.03
C MET A 140 -3.69 -4.87 -17.81
N LEU A 141 -4.21 -3.69 -18.14
CA LEU A 141 -3.51 -2.43 -17.93
C LEU A 141 -3.73 -1.95 -16.49
N THR A 142 -2.65 -1.84 -15.73
CA THR A 142 -2.62 -1.32 -14.34
C THR A 142 -1.58 -0.21 -14.22
N GLY A 143 -1.51 0.42 -13.05
CA GLY A 143 -0.66 1.58 -12.76
C GLY A 143 -1.46 2.86 -12.83
N LYS A 144 -1.20 3.79 -11.90
CA LYS A 144 -2.00 5.01 -11.71
C LYS A 144 -1.85 5.97 -12.88
N MET A 145 -0.64 6.48 -13.12
CA MET A 145 -0.34 7.55 -14.07
C MET A 145 -1.30 8.74 -13.83
N ASP A 146 -2.16 9.02 -14.79
CA ASP A 146 -3.19 10.06 -14.77
C ASP A 146 -4.58 9.54 -14.38
N CYS A 147 -4.70 8.25 -14.04
CA CYS A 147 -5.93 7.67 -13.52
C CYS A 147 -6.23 8.19 -12.12
N PHE A 148 -7.25 9.03 -12.01
CA PHE A 148 -7.70 9.59 -10.75
C PHE A 148 -9.23 9.59 -10.68
N PRO A 149 -9.85 8.42 -10.46
CA PRO A 149 -11.30 8.30 -10.36
C PRO A 149 -11.84 9.01 -9.11
N VAL A 150 -12.94 9.74 -9.30
CA VAL A 150 -13.63 10.54 -8.28
C VAL A 150 -15.12 10.19 -8.34
N ARG A 151 -15.82 10.26 -7.21
CA ARG A 151 -17.28 10.03 -7.16
C ARG A 151 -18.06 11.32 -7.39
N GLY A 152 -17.59 12.41 -6.79
CA GLY A 152 -18.21 13.74 -6.87
C GLY A 152 -17.83 14.51 -8.13
N ALA A 153 -18.21 15.79 -8.17
CA ALA A 153 -17.93 16.68 -9.27
C ALA A 153 -16.44 17.02 -9.34
N ARG A 154 -15.81 16.74 -10.48
CA ARG A 154 -14.38 17.01 -10.69
C ARG A 154 -14.07 18.50 -10.79
N VAL A 155 -13.07 18.95 -10.05
CA VAL A 155 -12.55 20.31 -10.01
C VAL A 155 -11.50 20.53 -11.10
N SER A 156 -11.78 21.45 -12.01
CA SER A 156 -10.90 21.78 -13.15
C SER A 156 -10.10 23.09 -12.98
N ALA A 157 -10.27 23.81 -11.86
CA ALA A 157 -9.64 25.11 -11.61
C ALA A 157 -9.02 25.20 -10.21
N GLU A 158 -7.96 26.01 -10.08
CA GLU A 158 -7.22 26.24 -8.82
C GLU A 158 -8.11 26.74 -7.68
N ALA A 159 -9.09 27.58 -7.97
CA ALA A 159 -10.01 28.14 -6.96
C ALA A 159 -11.11 27.15 -6.51
N GLY A 160 -11.22 25.98 -7.14
CA GLY A 160 -12.26 25.01 -6.82
C GLY A 160 -11.95 24.21 -5.55
N ASN A 161 -12.99 23.78 -4.84
CA ASN A 161 -12.85 22.99 -3.63
C ASN A 161 -12.72 21.49 -3.96
N ILE A 162 -11.51 20.96 -3.81
CA ILE A 162 -11.16 19.56 -4.12
C ILE A 162 -11.73 18.53 -3.12
N ASP A 163 -12.26 18.97 -1.98
CA ASP A 163 -12.79 18.07 -0.95
C ASP A 163 -14.12 17.44 -1.39
N PHE A 164 -14.86 18.11 -2.28
CA PHE A 164 -16.13 17.59 -2.83
C PHE A 164 -15.96 16.55 -3.94
N GLU A 165 -14.73 16.26 -4.39
CA GLU A 165 -14.53 15.27 -5.44
C GLU A 165 -14.71 13.83 -4.95
N GLU A 166 -14.51 13.57 -3.66
CA GLU A 166 -14.53 12.21 -3.08
C GLU A 166 -13.65 11.20 -3.88
N PRO A 167 -12.31 11.27 -3.74
CA PRO A 167 -11.39 10.40 -4.45
C PRO A 167 -11.61 8.90 -4.17
N LEU A 168 -11.65 8.09 -5.24
CA LEU A 168 -11.80 6.64 -5.11
C LEU A 168 -10.46 5.91 -4.89
N LEU A 169 -9.34 6.62 -4.91
CA LEU A 169 -8.03 6.05 -4.61
C LEU A 169 -7.63 6.28 -3.15
N LEU A 170 -6.89 5.33 -2.58
CA LEU A 170 -6.31 5.43 -1.24
C LEU A 170 -4.99 6.19 -1.27
N ASP A 171 -4.86 7.20 -0.42
CA ASP A 171 -3.62 7.84 -0.07
C ASP A 171 -3.20 7.39 1.34
N PRO A 172 -2.12 6.60 1.51
CA PRO A 172 -1.69 6.10 2.82
C PRO A 172 -1.29 7.21 3.81
N THR A 173 -1.09 8.45 3.36
CA THR A 173 -0.79 9.59 4.21
C THR A 173 -2.03 10.26 4.79
N ARG A 174 -3.20 10.01 4.20
CA ARG A 174 -4.51 10.58 4.60
C ARG A 174 -5.48 9.52 5.09
N ASP A 175 -5.50 8.37 4.44
CA ASP A 175 -6.38 7.25 4.71
C ASP A 175 -5.73 6.22 5.62
N ASP A 176 -6.55 5.36 6.22
CA ASP A 176 -6.09 4.14 6.87
C ASP A 176 -6.36 2.95 5.91
N PRO A 177 -5.32 2.41 5.23
CA PRO A 177 -5.52 1.34 4.27
C PRO A 177 -6.15 0.08 4.87
N GLU A 178 -5.98 -0.19 6.18
CA GLU A 178 -6.61 -1.36 6.80
C GLU A 178 -8.14 -1.27 6.77
N GLN A 179 -8.73 -0.08 6.82
CA GLN A 179 -10.19 0.08 6.73
C GLN A 179 -10.75 -0.30 5.36
N HIS A 180 -9.90 -0.39 4.34
CA HIS A 180 -10.30 -0.60 2.96
C HIS A 180 -9.73 -1.86 2.33
N LEU A 181 -8.63 -2.39 2.86
CA LEU A 181 -7.87 -3.51 2.31
C LEU A 181 -7.75 -4.63 3.34
N GLN A 182 -7.74 -5.86 2.85
CA GLN A 182 -7.46 -7.06 3.64
C GLN A 182 -6.51 -7.96 2.85
N PHE A 183 -5.58 -8.61 3.56
CA PHE A 183 -4.69 -9.59 2.95
C PHE A 183 -5.27 -11.00 3.09
N VAL A 184 -5.16 -11.79 2.03
CA VAL A 184 -5.45 -13.23 2.08
C VAL A 184 -4.23 -13.94 2.69
N ILE A 185 -4.31 -14.19 4.00
CA ILE A 185 -3.24 -14.84 4.76
C ILE A 185 -3.32 -16.35 4.65
N ALA A 186 -4.51 -16.92 4.43
CA ALA A 186 -4.77 -18.35 4.37
C ALA A 186 -3.84 -19.09 3.40
N GLU A 187 -3.64 -20.37 3.67
CA GLU A 187 -2.81 -21.25 2.84
C GLU A 187 -3.54 -21.55 1.52
N GLY A 188 -2.78 -21.78 0.45
CA GLY A 188 -3.32 -22.07 -0.87
C GLY A 188 -3.02 -21.00 -1.92
N ASN A 189 -3.64 -21.15 -3.09
CA ASN A 189 -3.31 -20.39 -4.29
C ASN A 189 -3.59 -18.88 -4.19
N ALA A 190 -4.46 -18.50 -3.26
CA ALA A 190 -4.83 -17.12 -2.98
C ALA A 190 -3.86 -16.39 -2.03
N SER A 191 -2.91 -17.12 -1.44
CA SER A 191 -2.04 -16.59 -0.40
C SER A 191 -1.24 -15.38 -0.90
N GLY A 192 -1.28 -14.31 -0.11
CA GLY A 192 -0.59 -13.07 -0.44
C GLY A 192 -1.37 -12.17 -1.38
N LEU A 193 -2.64 -12.42 -1.70
CA LEU A 193 -3.50 -11.43 -2.38
C LEU A 193 -3.94 -10.28 -1.46
N VAL A 194 -4.25 -9.11 -2.03
CA VAL A 194 -5.08 -8.09 -1.37
C VAL A 194 -6.50 -8.18 -1.90
N VAL A 195 -7.49 -8.11 -1.04
CA VAL A 195 -8.91 -7.97 -1.36
C VAL A 195 -9.48 -6.70 -0.73
N PRO A 196 -10.51 -6.07 -1.31
CA PRO A 196 -11.23 -5.00 -0.63
C PRO A 196 -11.84 -5.54 0.67
N ARG A 197 -11.85 -4.72 1.72
CA ARG A 197 -12.49 -5.07 2.99
C ARG A 197 -14.01 -5.17 2.79
N SER A 198 -14.61 -6.21 3.34
CA SER A 198 -16.06 -6.41 3.40
C SER A 198 -16.69 -5.45 4.40
N LEU A 199 -17.79 -4.79 4.02
CA LEU A 199 -18.49 -3.83 4.88
C LEU A 199 -19.70 -4.44 5.61
N ALA A 200 -20.16 -5.62 5.18
CA ALA A 200 -21.40 -6.25 5.66
C ALA A 200 -21.26 -7.76 5.94
N ASN A 201 -20.08 -8.20 6.42
CA ASN A 201 -19.76 -9.63 6.64
C ASN A 201 -19.93 -10.52 5.38
N GLN A 202 -19.91 -9.93 4.19
CA GLN A 202 -19.87 -10.66 2.94
C GLN A 202 -18.52 -11.37 2.75
N PRO A 203 -18.48 -12.51 2.04
CA PRO A 203 -17.24 -13.20 1.74
C PRO A 203 -16.26 -12.30 0.98
N ALA A 204 -14.97 -12.49 1.22
CA ALA A 204 -13.94 -11.78 0.49
C ALA A 204 -14.02 -12.11 -1.00
N ALA A 205 -14.05 -11.08 -1.85
CA ALA A 205 -14.02 -11.24 -3.30
C ALA A 205 -12.91 -10.37 -3.90
N LEU A 206 -12.39 -10.77 -5.05
CA LEU A 206 -11.51 -9.91 -5.84
C LEU A 206 -12.33 -8.79 -6.49
N PRO A 207 -11.72 -7.61 -6.72
CA PRO A 207 -12.30 -6.64 -7.63
C PRO A 207 -12.45 -7.26 -9.03
N ASP A 208 -13.48 -6.83 -9.76
CA ASP A 208 -13.60 -7.17 -11.18
C ASP A 208 -12.32 -6.83 -11.92
N ALA A 209 -11.78 -7.81 -12.64
CA ALA A 209 -10.54 -7.64 -13.37
C ALA A 209 -10.80 -6.92 -14.72
N VAL A 210 -11.33 -5.71 -14.64
CA VAL A 210 -11.59 -4.81 -15.77
C VAL A 210 -10.72 -3.55 -15.64
N PRO A 211 -10.24 -2.96 -16.76
CA PRO A 211 -9.43 -1.74 -16.69
C PRO A 211 -10.21 -0.49 -16.23
N ASN A 212 -11.53 -0.49 -16.36
CA ASN A 212 -12.38 0.67 -16.08
C ASN A 212 -12.66 0.81 -14.57
N ALA A 213 -12.13 1.87 -13.95
CA ALA A 213 -12.31 2.15 -12.53
C ALA A 213 -13.77 2.36 -12.11
N ALA A 214 -14.63 2.91 -12.99
CA ALA A 214 -16.04 3.10 -12.69
C ALA A 214 -16.79 1.76 -12.60
N ALA A 215 -16.46 0.81 -13.47
CA ALA A 215 -17.03 -0.54 -13.42
C ALA A 215 -16.60 -1.28 -12.14
N VAL A 216 -15.32 -1.19 -11.78
CA VAL A 216 -14.80 -1.74 -10.51
C VAL A 216 -15.52 -1.13 -9.30
N ALA A 217 -15.76 0.18 -9.33
CA ALA A 217 -16.46 0.87 -8.26
C ALA A 217 -17.91 0.40 -8.13
N ALA A 218 -18.64 0.30 -9.24
CA ALA A 218 -20.02 -0.18 -9.25
C ALA A 218 -20.15 -1.63 -8.76
N HIS A 219 -19.25 -2.52 -9.19
CA HIS A 219 -19.21 -3.90 -8.71
C HIS A 219 -18.97 -3.97 -7.20
N ALA A 220 -17.96 -3.24 -6.70
CA ALA A 220 -17.63 -3.24 -5.27
C ALA A 220 -18.79 -2.70 -4.41
N ASP A 221 -19.47 -1.66 -4.88
CA ASP A 221 -20.63 -1.07 -4.22
C ASP A 221 -21.78 -2.07 -4.13
N GLY A 222 -22.14 -2.71 -5.26
CA GLY A 222 -23.18 -3.75 -5.31
C GLY A 222 -22.85 -5.00 -4.48
N ALA A 223 -21.57 -5.33 -4.34
CA ALA A 223 -21.09 -6.46 -3.53
C ALA A 223 -20.85 -6.11 -2.05
N GLY A 224 -21.18 -4.90 -1.58
CA GLY A 224 -20.97 -4.51 -0.19
C GLY A 224 -19.49 -4.51 0.25
N LEU A 225 -18.59 -4.22 -0.69
CA LEU A 225 -17.14 -4.16 -0.49
C LEU A 225 -16.68 -2.70 -0.44
N SER A 226 -15.52 -2.47 0.17
CA SER A 226 -14.85 -1.18 0.13
C SER A 226 -14.55 -0.75 -1.32
N VAL A 227 -15.33 0.20 -1.85
CA VAL A 227 -15.15 0.77 -3.19
C VAL A 227 -13.74 1.34 -3.37
N ARG A 228 -13.27 2.14 -2.40
CA ARG A 228 -11.92 2.74 -2.46
C ARG A 228 -10.83 1.67 -2.43
N GLY A 229 -11.04 0.59 -1.68
CA GLY A 229 -10.15 -0.56 -1.65
C GLY A 229 -10.06 -1.25 -3.01
N ALA A 230 -11.21 -1.56 -3.62
CA ALA A 230 -11.30 -2.25 -4.89
C ALA A 230 -10.65 -1.45 -6.03
N VAL A 231 -11.00 -0.16 -6.14
CA VAL A 231 -10.42 0.74 -7.16
C VAL A 231 -8.92 0.90 -6.95
N SER A 232 -8.44 1.02 -5.71
CA SER A 232 -7.00 1.13 -5.42
C SER A 232 -6.23 -0.15 -5.73
N ILE A 233 -6.78 -1.34 -5.42
CA ILE A 233 -6.18 -2.63 -5.78
C ILE A 233 -5.94 -2.69 -7.29
N GLN A 234 -6.95 -2.29 -8.06
CA GLN A 234 -6.89 -2.37 -9.51
C GLN A 234 -5.98 -1.29 -10.12
N VAL A 235 -6.19 -0.03 -9.78
CA VAL A 235 -5.44 1.10 -10.37
C VAL A 235 -3.96 1.04 -9.98
N TYR A 236 -3.61 0.73 -8.73
CA TYR A 236 -2.20 0.60 -8.31
C TYR A 236 -1.57 -0.74 -8.69
N GLY A 237 -2.34 -1.68 -9.25
CA GLY A 237 -1.85 -3.02 -9.60
C GLY A 237 -1.34 -3.78 -8.36
N LEU A 238 -2.08 -3.71 -7.24
CA LEU A 238 -1.66 -4.32 -5.97
C LEU A 238 -1.66 -5.85 -6.02
N ASN A 239 -2.33 -6.47 -7.00
CA ASN A 239 -2.32 -7.91 -7.22
C ASN A 239 -1.60 -8.34 -8.50
N ARG A 240 -0.66 -7.53 -8.99
CA ARG A 240 0.21 -7.97 -10.10
C ARG A 240 1.02 -9.20 -9.69
N LEU A 241 1.18 -10.17 -10.60
CA LEU A 241 1.73 -11.51 -10.34
C LEU A 241 3.01 -11.49 -9.48
N ARG A 242 4.02 -10.69 -9.86
CA ARG A 242 5.30 -10.64 -9.12
C ARG A 242 5.11 -10.19 -7.67
N LEU A 243 4.25 -9.20 -7.44
CA LEU A 243 3.96 -8.68 -6.10
C LEU A 243 3.18 -9.69 -5.25
N VAL A 244 2.29 -10.47 -5.86
CA VAL A 244 1.62 -11.59 -5.17
C VAL A 244 2.64 -12.66 -4.77
N GLN A 245 3.54 -13.04 -5.67
CA GLN A 245 4.60 -14.02 -5.41
C GLN A 245 5.57 -13.59 -4.30
N GLU A 246 5.98 -12.31 -4.28
CA GLU A 246 6.83 -11.77 -3.21
C GLU A 246 6.14 -11.83 -1.84
N ARG A 247 4.85 -11.48 -1.79
CA ARG A 247 4.05 -11.57 -0.57
C ARG A 247 3.82 -13.02 -0.13
N ALA A 248 3.58 -13.93 -1.06
CA ALA A 248 3.45 -15.36 -0.77
C ALA A 248 4.75 -15.94 -0.18
N LYS A 249 5.93 -15.55 -0.71
CA LYS A 249 7.24 -15.94 -0.15
C LYS A 249 7.42 -15.42 1.28
N LEU A 250 7.02 -14.18 1.56
CA LEU A 250 7.06 -13.65 2.91
C LEU A 250 6.15 -14.44 3.85
N LEU A 251 4.91 -14.72 3.44
CA LEU A 251 3.98 -15.54 4.23
C LEU A 251 4.52 -16.94 4.51
N GLN A 252 5.16 -17.59 3.53
CA GLN A 252 5.80 -18.90 3.73
C GLN A 252 6.90 -18.83 4.81
N ARG A 253 7.74 -17.78 4.79
CA ARG A 253 8.74 -17.56 5.84
C ARG A 253 8.10 -17.31 7.21
N MET A 254 7.00 -16.55 7.27
CA MET A 254 6.29 -16.28 8.52
C MET A 254 5.64 -17.55 9.10
N ARG A 255 5.08 -18.40 8.24
CA ARG A 255 4.54 -19.72 8.62
C ARG A 255 5.62 -20.64 9.18
N PHE A 256 6.84 -20.57 8.64
CA PHE A 256 7.97 -21.30 9.21
C PHE A 256 8.29 -20.82 10.64
N TYR A 257 8.31 -19.51 10.89
CA TYR A 257 8.49 -18.99 12.24
C TYR A 257 7.33 -19.39 13.17
N GLU A 258 6.09 -19.33 12.71
CA GLU A 258 4.93 -19.84 13.46
C GLU A 258 5.11 -21.31 13.84
N TYR A 259 5.48 -22.17 12.89
CA TYR A 259 5.75 -23.58 13.14
C TYR A 259 6.81 -23.76 14.23
N LEU A 260 7.94 -23.04 14.15
CA LEU A 260 9.00 -23.10 15.16
C LEU A 260 8.50 -22.66 16.54
N ILE A 261 7.74 -21.56 16.62
CA ILE A 261 7.19 -21.06 17.89
C ILE A 261 6.30 -22.11 18.54
N VAL A 262 5.39 -22.72 17.77
CA VAL A 262 4.47 -23.76 18.26
C VAL A 262 5.23 -25.01 18.69
N LYS A 263 6.19 -25.48 17.89
CA LYS A 263 6.96 -26.69 18.22
C LYS A 263 7.87 -26.50 19.43
N LEU A 264 8.56 -25.36 19.53
CA LEU A 264 9.38 -25.04 20.72
C LEU A 264 8.50 -24.96 21.97
N GLY A 265 7.32 -24.34 21.87
CA GLY A 265 6.36 -24.28 22.98
C GLY A 265 5.91 -25.66 23.46
N ALA A 266 5.62 -26.58 22.54
CA ALA A 266 5.23 -27.95 22.89
C ALA A 266 6.35 -28.74 23.58
N VAL A 267 7.60 -28.57 23.12
CA VAL A 267 8.78 -29.19 23.77
C VAL A 267 8.97 -28.60 25.17
N LEU A 268 8.92 -27.28 25.31
CA LEU A 268 9.01 -26.59 26.60
C LEU A 268 7.95 -27.09 27.59
N GLN A 269 6.70 -27.22 27.15
CA GLN A 269 5.61 -27.74 27.98
C GLN A 269 5.86 -29.19 28.40
N SER A 270 6.47 -30.00 27.54
CA SER A 270 6.80 -31.40 27.85
C SER A 270 7.95 -31.51 28.85
N LEU A 271 8.95 -30.63 28.77
CA LEU A 271 10.08 -30.59 29.68
C LEU A 271 9.75 -29.95 31.03
N SER A 272 8.72 -29.10 31.09
CA SER A 272 8.29 -28.40 32.33
C SER A 272 7.33 -29.22 33.19
N ARG A 273 7.28 -30.55 33.01
CA ARG A 273 6.40 -31.42 33.80
C ARG A 273 7.00 -31.65 35.18
N PRO A 274 6.20 -31.65 36.27
CA PRO A 274 6.73 -31.70 37.64
C PRO A 274 7.64 -32.91 37.96
N HIS A 275 7.45 -34.04 37.28
CA HIS A 275 8.27 -35.24 37.49
C HIS A 275 9.69 -35.13 36.89
N LEU A 276 9.98 -34.07 36.12
CA LEU A 276 11.30 -33.77 35.57
C LEU A 276 12.04 -32.69 36.38
N ASP A 277 11.42 -32.20 37.46
CA ASP A 277 12.03 -31.22 38.35
C ASP A 277 13.26 -31.80 39.07
N GLY A 278 14.25 -30.96 39.37
CA GLY A 278 15.46 -31.34 40.10
C GLY A 278 16.65 -31.78 39.24
N HIS A 279 16.47 -31.95 37.92
CA HIS A 279 17.56 -32.22 36.98
C HIS A 279 18.15 -30.90 36.42
N ALA A 280 19.43 -30.64 36.72
CA ALA A 280 20.09 -29.39 36.35
C ALA A 280 20.18 -29.20 34.81
N GLU A 281 20.42 -30.30 34.08
CA GLU A 281 20.52 -30.32 32.62
C GLU A 281 19.17 -30.01 31.96
N ILE A 282 18.06 -30.49 32.55
CA ILE A 282 16.70 -30.19 32.05
C ILE A 282 16.38 -28.71 32.28
N ALA A 283 16.70 -28.17 33.46
CA ALA A 283 16.53 -26.76 33.74
C ALA A 283 17.34 -25.88 32.78
N GLU A 284 18.56 -26.29 32.42
CA GLU A 284 19.37 -25.60 31.41
C GLU A 284 18.77 -25.70 30.00
N ALA A 285 18.32 -26.88 29.58
CA ALA A 285 17.66 -27.07 28.29
C ALA A 285 16.41 -26.19 28.15
N ILE A 286 15.58 -26.09 29.20
CA ILE A 286 14.42 -25.19 29.25
C ILE A 286 14.86 -23.74 29.04
N ARG A 287 15.87 -23.25 29.78
CA ARG A 287 16.38 -21.87 29.63
C ARG A 287 16.84 -21.58 28.19
N ASN A 288 17.61 -22.49 27.59
CA ASN A 288 18.11 -22.32 26.23
C ASN A 288 16.98 -22.32 25.19
N LEU A 289 15.98 -23.20 25.36
CA LEU A 289 14.82 -23.27 24.46
C LEU A 289 13.93 -22.03 24.57
N VAL A 290 13.74 -21.47 25.77
CA VAL A 290 13.04 -20.20 25.98
C VAL A 290 13.77 -19.06 25.23
N GLN A 291 15.10 -18.96 25.39
CA GLN A 291 15.89 -17.94 24.69
C GLN A 291 15.79 -18.07 23.16
N LEU A 292 15.78 -19.31 22.64
CA LEU A 292 15.59 -19.58 21.22
C LEU A 292 14.19 -19.18 20.75
N GLN A 293 13.15 -19.56 21.50
CA GLN A 293 11.77 -19.19 21.17
C GLN A 293 11.59 -17.67 21.14
N ASP A 294 12.13 -16.96 22.13
CA ASP A 294 12.14 -15.50 22.18
C ASP A 294 12.84 -14.88 20.96
N ARG A 295 13.97 -15.48 20.52
CA ARG A 295 14.67 -15.03 19.31
C ARG A 295 13.79 -15.20 18.07
N VAL A 296 13.14 -16.34 17.92
CA VAL A 296 12.23 -16.62 16.79
C VAL A 296 11.05 -15.63 16.78
N ILE A 297 10.44 -15.35 17.93
CA ILE A 297 9.36 -14.38 18.05
C ILE A 297 9.85 -12.98 17.64
N ARG A 298 11.03 -12.56 18.09
CA ARG A 298 11.61 -11.26 17.70
C ARG A 298 11.83 -11.15 16.19
N GLU A 299 12.34 -12.20 15.55
CA GLU A 299 12.50 -12.23 14.08
C GLU A 299 11.15 -12.12 13.35
N LEU A 300 10.12 -12.83 13.83
CA LEU A 300 8.78 -12.73 13.26
C LEU A 300 8.20 -11.32 13.40
N VAL A 301 8.32 -10.71 14.57
CA VAL A 301 7.83 -9.35 14.85
C VAL A 301 8.58 -8.30 14.03
N ALA A 302 9.89 -8.47 13.83
CA ALA A 302 10.70 -7.56 13.02
C ALA A 302 10.23 -7.47 11.57
N LEU A 303 9.59 -8.52 11.02
CA LEU A 303 9.01 -8.49 9.67
C LEU A 303 7.82 -7.52 9.55
N ALA A 304 7.18 -7.15 10.66
CA ALA A 304 6.09 -6.17 10.70
C ALA A 304 6.57 -4.75 11.03
N ALA A 305 7.88 -4.54 11.22
CA ALA A 305 8.43 -3.23 11.49
C ALA A 305 8.14 -2.24 10.35
N PRO A 306 7.89 -0.94 10.62
CA PRO A 306 7.52 0.05 9.61
C PRO A 306 8.48 0.17 8.41
N GLU A 307 9.75 -0.18 8.59
CA GLU A 307 10.82 -0.19 7.59
C GLU A 307 10.86 -1.47 6.75
N ALA A 308 10.32 -2.58 7.25
CA ALA A 308 10.35 -3.88 6.57
C ALA A 308 9.47 -3.86 5.31
N PRO A 309 9.89 -4.51 4.20
CA PRO A 309 9.04 -4.65 3.01
C PRO A 309 7.77 -5.41 3.35
N PHE A 310 6.64 -4.96 2.81
CA PHE A 310 5.33 -5.56 3.07
C PHE A 310 4.93 -5.61 4.55
N SER A 311 5.41 -4.66 5.36
CA SER A 311 5.13 -4.54 6.80
C SER A 311 3.65 -4.69 7.16
N ALA A 312 2.73 -4.13 6.35
CA ALA A 312 1.30 -4.26 6.63
C ALA A 312 0.79 -5.71 6.49
N LEU A 313 1.33 -6.49 5.55
CA LEU A 313 1.01 -7.92 5.42
C LEU A 313 1.49 -8.69 6.65
N ALA A 314 2.73 -8.44 7.08
CA ALA A 314 3.30 -9.10 8.23
C ALA A 314 2.56 -8.73 9.53
N ALA A 315 2.18 -7.46 9.71
CA ALA A 315 1.35 -7.02 10.83
C ALA A 315 0.00 -7.75 10.85
N SER A 316 -0.65 -7.89 9.68
CA SER A 316 -1.91 -8.62 9.55
C SER A 316 -1.75 -10.11 9.88
N PHE A 317 -0.64 -10.74 9.47
CA PHE A 317 -0.34 -12.14 9.81
C PHE A 317 -0.16 -12.32 11.32
N ILE A 318 0.60 -11.45 11.99
CA ILE A 318 0.82 -11.52 13.43
C ILE A 318 -0.50 -11.33 14.19
N LYS A 319 -1.37 -10.43 13.72
CA LYS A 319 -2.71 -10.23 14.29
C LYS A 319 -3.57 -11.49 14.16
N ASP A 320 -3.58 -12.11 12.97
CA ASP A 320 -4.27 -13.39 12.73
C ASP A 320 -3.74 -14.51 13.64
N LEU A 321 -2.41 -14.66 13.72
CA LEU A 321 -1.75 -15.64 14.58
C LEU A 321 -2.15 -15.45 16.06
N LYS A 322 -2.10 -14.21 16.57
CA LYS A 322 -2.52 -13.90 17.94
C LYS A 322 -3.97 -14.30 18.21
N ASN A 323 -4.87 -14.03 17.25
CA ASN A 323 -6.27 -14.40 17.39
C ASN A 323 -6.45 -15.93 17.42
N ARG A 324 -5.76 -16.67 16.56
CA ARG A 324 -5.81 -18.15 16.54
C ARG A 324 -5.20 -18.79 17.79
N MET A 325 -4.11 -18.23 18.31
CA MET A 325 -3.50 -18.72 19.55
C MET A 325 -4.33 -18.35 20.78
N GLY A 326 -4.92 -17.15 20.81
CA GLY A 326 -5.79 -16.70 21.89
C GLY A 326 -7.07 -17.54 22.00
N SER A 327 -7.70 -17.89 20.87
CA SER A 327 -8.88 -18.75 20.85
C SER A 327 -8.58 -20.21 21.23
N ALA A 328 -7.39 -20.71 20.90
CA ALA A 328 -6.93 -22.04 21.31
C ALA A 328 -6.72 -22.17 22.83
N SER A 329 -6.32 -21.10 23.52
CA SER A 329 -6.13 -21.10 24.98
C SER A 329 -7.45 -21.11 25.77
N THR A 330 -8.56 -20.65 25.17
CA THR A 330 -9.91 -20.68 25.79
C THR A 330 -10.64 -22.01 25.63
N LEU A 331 -10.22 -22.87 24.69
CA LEU A 331 -10.83 -24.19 24.47
C LEU A 331 -10.24 -25.29 25.37
N THR A 332 -9.09 -25.03 26.01
CA THR A 332 -8.44 -25.95 26.96
C THR A 332 -8.77 -25.64 28.43
N SER A 333 -9.64 -24.66 28.69
CA SER A 333 -10.05 -24.23 30.04
C SER A 333 -11.50 -24.57 30.41
N SER A 334 -12.14 -25.51 29.72
CA SER A 334 -13.40 -26.08 30.17
C SER A 334 -13.13 -27.34 31.02
N PRO A 335 -13.57 -27.38 32.28
CA PRO A 335 -13.29 -28.48 33.21
C PRO A 335 -13.93 -29.81 32.81
#